data_AF-A0A6I1Q265-F1
#
_entry.id   AF-A0A6I1Q265-F1
#
_cell.length_a   1.000
_cell.length_b   1.000
_cell.length_c   1.000
_cell.angle_alpha   90.00
_cell.angle_beta   90.00
_cell.angle_gamma   90.00
#
_symmetry.space_group_name_H-M   'P 1'
#
loop_
_entity.id
_entity.type
_entity.pdbx_description
1 polymer ?
#
loop_
_entity_poly.entity_id
_entity_poly.type
_entity_poly.pdbx_seq_one_letter_code
_entity_poly.pdbx_strand_id
1 'polypeptide(L)'
;MSIQEYAPYRGCDIEVNVTLSKTHWLGGKYRRYRVSWTVRLPGNPHQEVVSFPEQFDFLTEREAFRYGENRAHTYVDSMLSTPSQRRRLRDEVAQPGTRHEV
;
A
#
# COMPACT_ATOMS: atom_id res chain seq x y z
N MET A 1 8.44 13.51 4.48
CA MET A 1 7.86 12.21 4.13
C MET A 1 7.22 11.68 5.40
N SER A 2 5.97 11.23 5.31
CA SER A 2 5.17 10.75 6.43
C SER A 2 4.68 9.36 6.08
N ILE A 3 4.76 8.43 7.03
CA ILE A 3 4.43 7.02 6.82
C ILE A 3 3.33 6.64 7.80
N GLN A 4 2.37 5.84 7.35
CA GLN A 4 1.32 5.29 8.19
C GLN A 4 1.09 3.83 7.84
N GLU A 5 1.24 2.97 8.84
CA GLU A 5 0.83 1.57 8.78
C GLU A 5 -0.65 1.45 9.15
N TYR A 6 -1.35 0.54 8.47
CA TYR A 6 -2.76 0.27 8.69
C TYR A 6 -2.94 -1.14 9.26
N ALA A 7 -4.11 -1.37 9.87
CA ALA A 7 -4.48 -2.72 10.27
C ALA A 7 -4.50 -3.65 9.03
N PRO A 8 -4.12 -4.93 9.17
CA PRO A 8 -4.09 -5.84 8.04
C PRO A 8 -5.43 -5.93 7.32
N TYR A 9 -5.42 -5.85 5.99
CA TYR A 9 -6.61 -5.97 5.14
C TYR A 9 -6.60 -7.30 4.40
N ARG A 10 -7.59 -8.15 4.70
CA ARG A 10 -7.68 -9.53 4.17
C ARG A 10 -6.42 -10.37 4.39
N GLY A 11 -5.71 -10.09 5.47
CA GLY A 11 -4.46 -10.74 5.86
C GLY A 11 -3.20 -10.08 5.31
N CYS A 12 -3.31 -9.09 4.42
CA CYS A 12 -2.15 -8.36 3.91
C CYS A 12 -1.84 -7.13 4.75
N ASP A 13 -0.57 -6.89 5.03
CA ASP A 13 -0.13 -5.65 5.70
C ASP A 13 -0.09 -4.50 4.69
N ILE A 14 -0.47 -3.32 5.15
CA ILE A 14 -0.55 -2.12 4.31
C ILE A 14 0.25 -1.00 4.95
N GLU A 15 1.13 -0.41 4.14
CA GLU A 15 1.89 0.78 4.49
C GLU A 15 1.62 1.86 3.45
N VAL A 16 1.23 3.05 3.90
CA VAL A 16 1.03 4.22 3.03
C VAL A 16 2.09 5.27 3.35
N ASN A 17 2.66 5.80 2.29
CA ASN A 17 3.74 6.78 2.31
C ASN A 17 3.26 8.05 1.61
N VAL A 18 3.26 9.17 2.32
CA VAL A 18 2.84 10.47 1.80
C VAL A 18 4.00 11.46 1.84
N THR A 19 4.27 12.11 0.71
CA THR A 19 5.32 13.13 0.61
C THR A 19 4.76 14.42 0.06
N LEU A 20 4.90 15.52 0.80
CA LEU A 20 4.59 16.85 0.27
C LEU A 20 5.51 17.17 -0.90
N SER A 21 4.94 17.31 -2.10
CA SER A 21 5.69 17.58 -3.32
C SER A 21 5.78 19.07 -3.65
N LYS A 22 4.70 19.84 -3.46
CA LYS A 22 4.72 21.28 -3.73
C LYS A 22 3.71 22.01 -2.85
N THR A 23 4.01 23.23 -2.47
CA THR A 23 3.03 24.12 -1.83
C THR A 23 2.81 25.33 -2.73
N HIS A 24 1.55 25.63 -3.01
CA HIS A 24 1.13 26.77 -3.83
C HIS A 24 0.34 27.77 -2.98
N TRP A 25 0.50 29.05 -3.30
CA TRP A 25 -0.25 30.15 -2.71
C TRP A 25 -1.00 30.89 -3.82
N LEU A 26 -2.25 30.52 -4.07
CA LEU A 26 -3.14 31.21 -5.02
C LEU A 26 -4.56 31.21 -4.44
N GLY A 27 -5.01 32.33 -3.88
CA GLY A 27 -6.31 32.43 -3.19
C GLY A 27 -6.42 31.61 -1.89
N GLY A 28 -5.35 30.93 -1.47
CA GLY A 28 -5.26 30.05 -0.31
C GLY A 28 -3.99 29.19 -0.34
N LYS A 29 -3.70 28.47 0.75
CA LYS A 29 -2.57 27.52 0.82
C LYS A 29 -3.01 26.16 0.26
N TYR A 30 -2.50 25.78 -0.90
CA TYR A 30 -2.70 24.47 -1.49
C TYR A 30 -1.43 23.63 -1.36
N ARG A 31 -1.58 22.35 -0.99
CA ARG A 31 -0.46 21.41 -0.84
C ARG A 31 -0.65 20.28 -1.85
N ARG A 32 0.38 19.95 -2.62
CA ARG A 32 0.41 18.80 -3.52
C ARG A 32 1.13 17.67 -2.81
N TYR A 33 0.52 16.50 -2.73
CA TYR A 33 1.12 15.34 -2.09
C TYR A 33 1.39 14.24 -3.12
N ARG A 34 2.46 13.48 -2.91
CA ARG A 34 2.73 12.21 -3.58
C ARG A 34 2.33 11.11 -2.62
N VAL A 35 1.60 10.13 -3.12
CA VAL A 35 1.15 8.99 -2.34
C VAL A 35 1.77 7.75 -2.96
N SER A 36 2.51 7.00 -2.18
CA SER A 36 2.86 5.62 -2.48
C SER A 36 2.24 4.73 -1.42
N TRP A 37 1.97 3.48 -1.79
CA TRP A 37 1.47 2.48 -0.87
C TRP A 37 2.11 1.15 -1.21
N THR A 38 2.37 0.36 -0.18
CA THR A 38 3.00 -0.94 -0.26
C THR A 38 2.09 -1.97 0.41
N VAL A 39 1.89 -3.11 -0.26
CA VAL A 39 1.16 -4.26 0.28
C VAL A 39 2.16 -5.39 0.49
N ARG A 40 2.15 -5.99 1.68
CA ARG A 40 2.99 -7.15 2.05
C ARG A 40 2.11 -8.35 2.35
N LEU A 41 2.58 -9.53 1.99
CA LEU A 41 1.80 -10.76 2.16
C LEU A 41 1.96 -11.36 3.56
N PRO A 42 0.89 -11.97 4.08
CA PRO A 42 0.97 -12.71 5.33
C PRO A 42 1.98 -13.86 5.21
N GLY A 43 2.94 -13.92 6.12
CA GLY A 43 3.97 -14.96 6.16
C GLY A 43 5.27 -14.61 5.42
N ASN A 44 5.29 -13.57 4.58
CA ASN A 44 6.52 -13.07 3.96
C ASN A 44 6.56 -11.53 3.93
N PRO A 45 6.90 -10.86 5.05
CA PRO A 45 6.92 -9.40 5.15
C PRO A 45 8.00 -8.74 4.26
N HIS A 46 8.92 -9.52 3.69
CA HIS A 46 9.94 -9.02 2.75
C HIS A 46 9.51 -9.12 1.28
N GLN A 47 8.42 -9.80 0.98
CA GLN A 47 7.86 -9.87 -0.36
C GLN A 47 6.91 -8.69 -0.55
N GLU A 48 7.49 -7.56 -0.95
CA GLU A 48 6.75 -6.41 -1.44
C GLU A 48 5.98 -6.84 -2.69
N VAL A 49 4.65 -6.85 -2.60
CA VAL A 49 3.83 -7.25 -3.74
C VAL A 49 3.89 -6.17 -4.82
N VAL A 50 3.91 -4.90 -4.40
CA VAL A 50 3.92 -3.76 -5.31
C VAL A 50 4.08 -2.44 -4.52
N SER A 51 4.71 -1.45 -5.14
CA SER A 51 4.66 -0.04 -4.72
C SER A 51 4.26 0.83 -5.92
N PHE A 52 3.16 1.58 -5.79
CA PHE A 52 2.70 2.48 -6.84
C PHE A 52 2.82 3.95 -6.41
N PRO A 53 3.79 4.70 -6.96
CA PRO A 53 3.87 6.14 -6.73
C PRO A 53 2.82 6.86 -7.60
N GLU A 54 1.74 7.31 -6.97
CA GLU A 54 0.68 8.11 -7.57
C GLU A 54 0.81 9.58 -7.11
N GLN A 55 0.75 10.55 -8.03
CA GLN A 55 0.80 11.98 -7.70
C GLN A 55 -0.57 12.62 -7.88
N PHE A 56 -1.16 13.08 -6.78
CA PHE A 56 -2.48 13.69 -6.78
C PHE A 56 -2.51 14.93 -5.87
N ASP A 57 -3.36 15.89 -6.22
CA ASP A 57 -3.55 17.09 -5.41
C ASP A 57 -4.55 16.80 -4.28
N PHE A 58 -4.12 17.02 -3.03
CA PHE A 58 -4.96 16.85 -1.84
C PHE A 58 -4.86 18.08 -0.95
N LEU A 59 -5.99 18.58 -0.43
CA LEU A 59 -5.97 19.76 0.42
C LEU A 59 -5.29 19.47 1.76
N THR A 60 -5.34 18.22 2.21
CA THR A 60 -4.76 17.77 3.47
C THR A 60 -3.97 16.47 3.32
N GLU A 61 -3.00 16.28 4.22
CA GLU A 61 -2.24 15.03 4.32
C GLU A 61 -3.15 13.83 4.68
N ARG A 62 -4.20 14.07 5.49
CA ARG A 62 -5.18 13.04 5.87
C ARG A 62 -5.95 12.50 4.66
N GLU A 63 -6.31 13.35 3.70
CA GLU A 63 -6.96 12.91 2.45
C GLU A 63 -6.01 12.07 1.60
N ALA A 64 -4.73 12.47 1.53
CA ALA A 64 -3.71 11.72 0.82
C ALA A 64 -3.51 10.31 1.43
N PHE A 65 -3.51 10.20 2.76
CA PHE A 65 -3.45 8.92 3.46
C PHE A 65 -4.67 8.04 3.19
N ARG A 66 -5.89 8.58 3.32
CA ARG A 66 -7.14 7.85 2.99
C ARG A 66 -7.18 7.37 1.55
N TYR A 67 -6.64 8.17 0.63
CA TYR A 67 -6.53 7.79 -0.77
C TYR A 67 -5.59 6.58 -0.95
N GLY A 68 -4.41 6.62 -0.33
CA GLY A 68 -3.44 5.52 -0.39
C GLY A 68 -4.00 4.22 0.20
N GLU A 69 -4.69 4.29 1.34
CA GLU A 69 -5.36 3.14 1.96
C GLU A 69 -6.40 2.51 1.01
N ASN A 70 -7.28 3.32 0.42
CA ASN A 70 -8.29 2.83 -0.52
C ASN A 70 -7.68 2.19 -1.76
N ARG A 71 -6.56 2.73 -2.26
CA ARG A 71 -5.84 2.15 -3.41
C ARG A 71 -5.21 0.80 -3.06
N ALA A 72 -4.60 0.68 -1.89
CA ALA A 72 -4.08 -0.59 -1.39
C ALA A 72 -5.20 -1.63 -1.25
N HIS A 73 -6.36 -1.26 -0.68
CA HIS A 73 -7.52 -2.16 -0.58
C HIS A 73 -8.00 -2.62 -1.97
N THR A 74 -8.16 -1.68 -2.91
CA THR A 74 -8.59 -1.97 -4.29
C THR A 74 -7.64 -2.94 -4.99
N TYR A 75 -6.34 -2.78 -4.76
CA TYR A 75 -5.34 -3.68 -5.29
C TYR A 75 -5.44 -5.08 -4.71
N VAL A 76 -5.57 -5.20 -3.39
CA VAL A 76 -5.77 -6.49 -2.71
C VAL A 76 -7.03 -7.18 -3.23
N ASP A 77 -8.15 -6.45 -3.35
CA ASP A 77 -9.40 -7.00 -3.88
C ASP A 77 -9.26 -7.48 -5.34
N SER A 78 -8.51 -6.74 -6.17
CA SER A 78 -8.22 -7.10 -7.56
C SER A 78 -7.31 -8.33 -7.68
N MET A 79 -6.30 -8.44 -6.83
CA MET A 79 -5.46 -9.64 -6.78
C MET A 79 -6.26 -10.88 -6.39
N LEU A 80 -7.15 -10.73 -5.40
CA LEU A 80 -7.99 -11.82 -4.91
C LEU A 80 -9.10 -12.23 -5.88
N SER A 81 -9.56 -11.33 -6.75
CA SER A 81 -10.53 -11.66 -7.79
C SER A 81 -9.90 -12.47 -8.94
N THR A 82 -8.58 -12.39 -9.09
CA THR A 82 -7.82 -13.12 -10.12
C THR A 82 -7.47 -14.54 -9.63
N PRO A 83 -7.97 -15.62 -10.26
CA PRO A 83 -7.79 -16.99 -9.75
C PRO A 83 -6.32 -17.45 -9.61
N SER A 84 -5.44 -17.03 -10.51
CA SER A 84 -4.01 -17.36 -10.48
C SER A 84 -3.28 -16.68 -9.33
N GLN A 85 -3.60 -15.42 -9.04
CA GLN A 85 -3.02 -14.67 -7.93
C GLN A 85 -3.59 -15.11 -6.58
N ARG A 86 -4.89 -15.47 -6.52
CA ARG A 86 -5.49 -16.08 -5.33
C ARG A 86 -4.79 -17.40 -4.95
N ARG A 87 -4.41 -18.23 -5.93
CA ARG A 87 -3.64 -19.46 -5.67
C ARG A 87 -2.26 -19.15 -5.11
N ARG A 88 -1.51 -18.23 -5.74
CA ARG A 88 -0.21 -17.79 -5.22
C ARG A 88 -0.29 -17.30 -3.77
N LEU A 89 -1.28 -16.45 -3.46
CA LEU A 89 -1.49 -15.98 -2.09
C LEU A 89 -1.74 -17.15 -1.13
N ARG A 90 -2.61 -18.09 -1.49
CA ARG A 90 -2.86 -19.28 -0.65
C ARG A 90 -1.63 -20.15 -0.48
N ASP A 91 -0.85 -20.35 -1.53
CA ASP A 91 0.35 -21.18 -1.51
C ASP A 91 1.45 -20.53 -0.65
N GLU A 92 1.61 -19.21 -0.72
CA GLU A 92 2.57 -18.46 0.10
C GLU A 92 2.13 -18.36 1.57
N VAL A 93 0.83 -18.24 1.84
CA VAL A 93 0.28 -18.33 3.21
C VAL A 93 0.39 -19.74 3.78
N ALA A 94 0.30 -20.77 2.94
CA ALA A 94 0.36 -22.17 3.34
C ALA A 94 1.80 -22.71 3.48
N GLN A 95 2.85 -21.94 3.17
CA GLN A 95 4.23 -22.30 3.45
C GLN A 95 4.76 -21.62 4.73
N PRO A 96 4.57 -22.22 5.92
CA PRO A 96 5.36 -21.85 7.08
C PRO A 96 6.77 -22.41 6.89
N GLY A 97 7.70 -21.53 6.47
CA GLY A 97 9.15 -21.68 6.61
C GLY A 97 9.74 -23.10 6.52
N THR A 98 9.95 -23.62 5.32
CA THR A 98 11.04 -24.58 5.08
C THR A 98 12.27 -23.79 4.66
N ARG A 99 12.98 -23.21 5.64
CA ARG A 99 14.42 -22.95 5.47
C ARG A 99 15.14 -24.25 5.80
N HIS A 100 15.61 -24.93 4.77
CA HIS A 100 16.69 -25.90 4.90
C HIS A 100 17.92 -25.17 5.44
N GLU A 101 18.35 -25.54 6.65
CA GLU A 101 19.74 -25.37 7.05
C GLU A 101 20.61 -26.26 6.16
N VAL A 102 21.68 -25.68 5.61
CA VAL A 102 22.89 -26.38 5.18
C VAL A 102 24.07 -25.59 5.71
#